data_AF-A0A7V3CTA5-F1
#
_entry.id   AF-A0A7V3CTA5-F1
#
_cell.length_a   1.000
_cell.length_b   1.000
_cell.length_c   1.000
_cell.angle_alpha   90.00
_cell.angle_beta   90.00
_cell.angle_gamma   90.00
#
_symmetry.space_group_name_H-M   'P 1'
#
loop_
_entity.id
_entity.type
_entity.pdbx_description
1 polymer ?
#
loop_
_entity_poly.entity_id
_entity_poly.type
_entity_poly.pdbx_seq_one_letter_code
_entity_poly.pdbx_strand_id
1 'polypeptide(L)'
;MLINITNNKTIEELQAEFNNEFPYLKIQFFKHSHKMFKGSDKKELIPVSTAISALKHHNGAIEISENMTVSDLETMFKQQLGLNVQVFRKSGKSWLETTVT
;
A
#
# COMPACT_ATOMS: atom_id res chain seq x y z
N MET A 1 -5.90 -5.39 -12.53
CA MET A 1 -5.10 -4.16 -12.55
C MET A 1 -3.62 -4.39 -12.81
N LEU A 2 -2.94 -3.42 -13.44
CA LEU A 2 -1.48 -3.30 -13.36
C LEU A 2 -1.14 -1.91 -12.79
N ILE A 3 -0.41 -1.88 -11.67
CA ILE A 3 0.02 -0.67 -11.00
C ILE A 3 1.50 -0.43 -11.30
N ASN A 4 1.79 0.62 -12.07
CA ASN A 4 3.15 1.08 -12.31
C ASN A 4 3.62 2.02 -11.22
N ILE A 5 4.75 1.70 -10.60
CA ILE A 5 5.39 2.53 -9.59
C ILE A 5 6.54 3.28 -10.24
N THR A 6 6.34 4.59 -10.38
CA THR A 6 7.31 5.49 -10.98
C THR A 6 7.57 6.68 -10.07
N ASN A 7 8.76 7.25 -10.20
CA ASN A 7 9.21 8.42 -9.44
C ASN A 7 8.32 9.68 -9.62
N ASN A 8 7.54 9.71 -10.71
CA ASN A 8 6.66 10.81 -11.06
C ASN A 8 5.26 10.70 -10.41
N LYS A 9 4.90 9.53 -9.88
CA LYS A 9 3.60 9.32 -9.22
C LYS A 9 3.68 9.63 -7.73
N THR A 10 2.58 10.11 -7.18
CA THR A 10 2.38 10.25 -5.73
C THR A 10 1.66 9.03 -5.16
N ILE A 11 1.73 8.88 -3.83
CA ILE A 11 0.96 7.85 -3.13
C ILE A 11 -0.54 8.05 -3.35
N GLU A 12 -1.00 9.31 -3.37
CA GLU A 12 -2.40 9.66 -3.62
C GLU A 12 -2.89 9.11 -4.96
N GLU A 13 -2.12 9.27 -6.03
CA GLU A 13 -2.50 8.73 -7.34
C GLU A 13 -2.61 7.21 -7.32
N LEU A 14 -1.68 6.51 -6.68
CA LEU A 14 -1.73 5.05 -6.56
C LEU A 14 -2.93 4.58 -5.74
N GLN A 15 -3.24 5.29 -4.66
CA GLN A 15 -4.41 5.01 -3.85
C GLN A 15 -5.70 5.28 -4.62
N ALA A 16 -5.76 6.35 -5.40
CA ALA A 16 -6.92 6.70 -6.21
C ALA A 16 -7.15 5.65 -7.31
N GLU A 17 -6.08 5.25 -8.01
CA GLU A 17 -6.12 4.17 -9.00
C GLU A 17 -6.60 2.86 -8.35
N PHE A 18 -6.02 2.47 -7.22
CA PHE A 18 -6.41 1.25 -6.51
C PHE A 18 -7.84 1.31 -5.98
N ASN A 19 -8.29 2.46 -5.46
CA ASN A 19 -9.64 2.62 -4.95
C ASN A 19 -10.69 2.69 -6.06
N ASN A 20 -10.30 3.12 -7.26
CA ASN A 20 -11.16 3.09 -8.44
C ASN A 20 -11.49 1.64 -8.84
N GLU A 21 -10.50 0.75 -8.82
CA GLU A 21 -10.70 -0.68 -9.10
C GLU A 21 -11.32 -1.41 -7.89
N PHE A 22 -10.92 -1.05 -6.66
CA PHE A 22 -11.37 -1.66 -5.41
C PHE A 22 -12.00 -0.63 -4.45
N PRO A 23 -13.27 -0.26 -4.63
CA PRO A 23 -13.92 0.79 -3.82
C PRO A 23 -14.05 0.45 -2.32
N TYR A 24 -13.95 -0.83 -1.97
CA TYR A 24 -14.03 -1.32 -0.60
C TYR A 24 -12.66 -1.61 0.03
N LEU A 25 -11.57 -1.39 -0.71
CA LEU A 25 -10.20 -1.57 -0.22
C LEU A 25 -9.46 -0.23 -0.33
N LYS A 26 -8.53 -0.01 0.58
CA LYS A 26 -7.56 1.08 0.50
C LYS A 26 -6.17 0.55 0.86
N ILE A 27 -5.14 1.10 0.24
CA ILE A 27 -3.75 0.81 0.57
C ILE A 27 -3.15 2.01 1.29
N GLN A 28 -2.26 1.82 2.27
CA GLN A 28 -1.51 2.89 2.93
C GLN A 28 -0.03 2.53 2.97
N PHE A 29 0.84 3.53 2.82
CA PHE A 29 2.29 3.35 2.76
C PHE A 29 2.94 3.79 4.07
N PHE A 30 3.94 3.03 4.51
CA PHE A 30 4.67 3.28 5.75
C PHE A 30 6.18 3.43 5.50
N LYS A 31 6.79 4.36 6.23
CA LYS A 31 8.18 4.78 5.99
C LYS A 31 9.22 3.78 6.50
N HIS A 32 8.85 2.95 7.48
CA HIS A 32 9.76 1.98 8.09
C HIS A 32 9.07 0.63 8.28
N SER A 33 9.78 -0.46 8.00
CA SER A 33 9.30 -1.82 8.29
C SER A 33 9.09 -1.93 9.79
N HIS A 34 7.88 -2.29 10.23
CA HIS A 34 7.57 -2.44 11.65
C HIS A 34 8.66 -3.26 12.35
N LYS A 35 9.40 -2.65 13.28
CA LYS A 35 10.08 -3.43 14.31
C LYS A 35 8.98 -3.93 15.24
N MET A 36 8.78 -5.25 15.28
CA MET A 36 8.01 -5.92 16.32
C MET A 36 8.29 -5.23 17.67
N PHE A 37 7.25 -4.91 18.43
CA PHE A 37 7.26 -4.35 19.80
C PHE A 37 7.13 -2.83 20.02
N LYS A 38 6.93 -1.99 19.01
CA LYS A 38 6.39 -0.63 19.27
C LYS A 38 5.23 -0.35 18.33
N GLY A 39 4.06 -0.10 18.93
CA GLY A 39 2.85 0.24 18.19
C GLY A 39 3.14 1.35 17.19
N SER A 40 2.55 1.22 16.01
CA SER A 40 2.73 2.14 14.89
C SER A 40 2.36 3.55 15.32
N ASP A 41 3.36 4.35 15.70
CA ASP A 41 3.17 5.79 15.85
C ASP A 41 2.62 6.28 14.51
N LYS A 42 1.45 6.92 14.51
CA LYS A 42 0.84 7.57 13.33
C LYS A 42 1.81 8.52 12.59
N LYS A 43 2.97 8.81 13.19
CA LYS A 43 4.12 9.54 12.64
C LYS A 43 4.87 8.79 11.52
N GLU A 44 4.79 7.46 11.46
CA GLU A 44 5.47 6.65 10.44
C GLU A 44 4.61 6.41 9.19
N LEU A 45 3.35 6.84 9.23
CA LEU A 45 2.46 6.85 8.07
C LEU A 45 2.96 7.88 7.07
N ILE A 46 3.13 7.48 5.81
CA ILE A 46 3.55 8.41 4.78
C ILE A 46 2.29 9.16 4.29
N PRO A 47 2.30 10.52 4.32
CA PRO A 47 1.20 11.29 3.79
C PRO A 47 1.07 11.07 2.28
N VAL A 48 -0.17 10.99 1.81
CA VAL A 48 -0.52 10.64 0.43
C VAL A 48 0.01 11.63 -0.61
N SER A 49 0.18 12.89 -0.21
CA SER A 49 0.81 13.95 -1.02
C SER A 49 2.32 13.77 -1.19
N THR A 50 2.93 12.79 -0.53
CA THR A 50 4.35 12.46 -0.71
C THR A 50 4.55 11.73 -2.04
N ALA A 51 5.55 12.18 -2.79
CA ALA A 51 5.96 11.49 -4.01
C ALA A 51 6.60 10.12 -3.66
N ILE A 52 6.31 9.09 -4.45
CA ILE A 52 6.91 7.77 -4.25
C ILE A 52 8.43 7.84 -4.43
N SER A 53 8.92 8.75 -5.28
CA SER A 53 10.34 9.08 -5.43
C SER A 53 11.07 9.45 -4.15
N ALA A 54 10.35 10.01 -3.16
CA ALA A 54 10.94 10.33 -1.86
C ALA A 54 11.15 9.09 -0.96
N LEU A 55 10.60 7.93 -1.35
CA LEU A 55 10.73 6.67 -0.65
C LEU A 55 11.85 5.83 -1.27
N LYS A 56 12.52 5.04 -0.43
CA LYS A 56 13.40 3.97 -0.92
C LYS A 56 12.52 2.89 -1.53
N HIS A 57 12.35 2.94 -2.85
CA HIS A 57 11.61 1.96 -3.61
C HIS A 57 12.41 1.54 -4.84
N HIS A 58 12.02 0.40 -5.39
CA HIS A 58 12.46 -0.07 -6.70
C HIS A 58 11.41 0.30 -7.75
N ASN A 59 11.85 0.84 -8.88
CA ASN A 59 10.96 1.10 -10.01
C ASN A 59 10.49 -0.24 -10.59
N GLY A 60 9.17 -0.40 -10.73
CA GLY A 60 8.58 -1.65 -11.19
C GLY A 60 7.09 -1.54 -11.44
N ALA A 61 6.50 -2.61 -11.96
CA ALA A 61 5.07 -2.75 -12.12
C ALA A 61 4.60 -3.94 -11.28
N ILE A 62 3.47 -3.78 -10.60
CA ILE A 62 2.81 -4.86 -9.87
C ILE A 62 1.49 -5.15 -10.56
N GLU A 63 1.30 -6.39 -10.98
CA GLU A 63 0.01 -6.86 -11.46
C GLU A 63 -0.85 -7.30 -10.27
N ILE A 64 -2.00 -6.66 -10.11
CA ILE A 64 -2.98 -6.98 -9.09
C ILE A 64 -4.16 -7.65 -9.77
N SER A 65 -4.38 -8.92 -9.43
CA SER A 65 -5.54 -9.67 -9.87
C SER A 65 -6.62 -9.68 -8.80
N GLU A 66 -7.91 -9.68 -9.19
CA GLU A 66 -9.04 -9.80 -8.26
C GLU A 66 -9.05 -11.12 -7.48
N ASN A 67 -8.39 -12.15 -8.03
CA ASN A 67 -8.19 -13.46 -7.38
C ASN A 67 -7.01 -13.46 -6.39
N MET A 68 -6.22 -12.39 -6.33
CA MET A 68 -5.05 -12.30 -5.45
C MET A 68 -5.49 -11.93 -4.04
N THR A 69 -4.91 -12.57 -3.02
CA THR A 69 -5.17 -12.18 -1.63
C THR A 69 -4.46 -10.88 -1.30
N VAL A 70 -4.98 -10.21 -0.28
CA VAL A 70 -4.43 -8.95 0.18
C VAL A 70 -3.00 -9.11 0.71
N SER A 71 -2.72 -10.23 1.39
CA SER A 71 -1.38 -10.56 1.89
C SER A 71 -0.38 -10.78 0.76
N ASP A 72 -0.82 -11.37 -0.35
CA ASP A 72 0.00 -11.56 -1.54
C ASP A 72 0.36 -10.20 -2.17
N LEU A 73 -0.61 -9.29 -2.26
CA LEU A 73 -0.37 -7.91 -2.69
C LEU A 73 0.66 -7.21 -1.79
N GLU A 74 0.46 -7.22 -0.47
CA GLU A 74 1.42 -6.62 0.48
C GLU A 74 2.83 -7.19 0.34
N THR A 75 2.92 -8.51 0.14
CA THR A 75 4.18 -9.21 -0.09
C THR A 75 4.83 -8.79 -1.40
N MET A 76 4.07 -8.67 -2.49
CA MET A 76 4.57 -8.20 -3.77
C MET A 76 5.11 -6.77 -3.69
N PHE A 77 4.39 -5.85 -3.05
CA PHE A 77 4.87 -4.48 -2.85
C PHE A 77 6.17 -4.44 -2.06
N LYS A 78 6.29 -5.28 -1.03
CA LYS A 78 7.51 -5.36 -0.24
C LYS A 78 8.67 -6.01 -0.98
N GLN A 79 8.43 -7.09 -1.74
CA GLN A 79 9.48 -7.83 -2.44
C GLN A 79 9.91 -7.16 -3.74
N GLN A 80 8.96 -6.68 -4.55
CA GLN A 80 9.23 -6.07 -5.86
C GLN A 80 9.70 -4.63 -5.71
N LEU A 81 9.07 -3.86 -4.82
CA LEU A 81 9.31 -2.42 -4.71
C LEU A 81 10.10 -2.06 -3.46
N GLY A 82 10.23 -2.95 -2.48
CA GLY A 82 10.80 -2.59 -1.17
C GLY A 82 9.90 -1.68 -0.34
N LEU A 83 8.64 -1.50 -0.73
CA LEU A 83 7.69 -0.61 -0.06
C LEU A 83 6.88 -1.37 0.98
N ASN A 84 6.82 -0.82 2.19
CA ASN A 84 5.89 -1.31 3.20
C ASN A 84 4.52 -0.71 2.94
N VAL A 85 3.62 -1.54 2.43
CA VAL A 85 2.21 -1.20 2.26
C VAL A 85 1.37 -1.98 3.24
N GLN A 86 0.26 -1.38 3.64
CA GLN A 86 -0.76 -2.05 4.42
C GLN A 86 -2.12 -1.80 3.80
N VAL A 87 -2.88 -2.88 3.65
CA VAL A 87 -4.21 -2.79 3.06
C VAL A 87 -5.27 -2.80 4.15
N PHE A 88 -6.32 -2.03 3.93
CA PHE A 88 -7.46 -1.95 4.80
C PHE A 88 -8.72 -2.22 4.01
N ARG A 89 -9.61 -3.02 4.59
CA ARG A 89 -10.93 -3.30 4.06
C ARG A 89 -11.98 -2.46 4.76
N LYS A 90 -12.89 -1.89 3.99
CA LYS A 90 -14.07 -1.20 4.50
C LYS A 90 -15.08 -2.23 4.99
N SER A 91 -15.40 -2.19 6.29
CA SER A 91 -16.48 -3.00 6.89
C SER A 91 -17.44 -2.06 7.62
N GLY A 92 -18.60 -1.83 7.00
CA GLY A 92 -19.57 -0.84 7.46
C GLY A 92 -18.98 0.58 7.44
N LYS A 93 -18.78 1.16 8.63
CA LYS A 93 -18.23 2.51 8.83
C LYS A 93 -16.74 2.52 9.22
N SER A 94 -16.14 1.36 9.43
CA SER A 94 -14.76 1.23 9.90
C SER A 94 -13.87 0.61 8.84
N TRP A 95 -12.60 1.01 8.84
CA TRP A 95 -11.55 0.39 8.03
C TRP A 95 -10.81 -0.62 8.92
N LEU A 96 -10.84 -1.89 8.54
CA LEU A 96 -10.18 -2.98 9.24
C LEU A 96 -8.90 -3.35 8.50
N GLU A 97 -7.81 -3.50 9.24
CA GLU A 97 -6.57 -4.07 8.71
C GLU A 97 -6.82 -5.51 8.28
N THR A 98 -6.47 -5.82 7.04
CA THR A 98 -6.58 -7.18 6.50
C THR A 98 -5.32 -7.95 6.84
N THR A 99 -5.14 -8.27 8.12
CA THR A 99 -3.95 -8.99 8.61
C THR A 99 -4.06 -10.51 8.42
N VAL A 100 -5.21 -11.02 7.99
CA VAL A 100 -5.50 -12.46 7.99
C VAL A 100 -6.46 -12.82 6.86
N THR A 101 -5.95 -13.42 5.79
CA THR A 101 -6.30 -14.78 5.27
C THR A 101 -5.75 -14.98 3.87
#